data_AF-A0A4R6KDG8-F1
#
_entry.id   AF-A0A4R6KDG8-F1
#
_cell.length_a   1.000
_cell.length_b   1.000
_cell.length_c   1.000
_cell.angle_alpha   90.00
_cell.angle_beta   90.00
_cell.angle_gamma   90.00
#
_symmetry.space_group_name_H-M   'P 1'
#
loop_
_entity.id
_entity.type
_entity.pdbx_description
1 polymer ?
#
loop_
_entity_poly.entity_id
_entity_poly.type
_entity_poly.pdbx_seq_one_letter_code
_entity_poly.pdbx_strand_id
1 'polypeptide(L)'
;QRSTDPSQDTPVCSHASQTAVRDSTPSSSQLPLEKATTLQAPDHKGLSESVLVAAPLDSDRRVLVIGRRGGPEFLGSEVARLSYLASLAVTIRATA
;
A
#
# COMPACT_ATOMS: atom_id res chain seq x y z
N GLN A 1 27.10 -17.88 5.88
CA GLN A 1 26.94 -16.42 5.90
C GLN A 1 26.08 -16.04 4.70
N ARG A 2 24.80 -15.69 4.92
CA ARG A 2 23.89 -15.27 3.85
C ARG A 2 24.10 -13.77 3.65
N SER A 3 24.74 -13.41 2.55
CA SER A 3 24.92 -12.02 2.12
C SER A 3 23.53 -11.41 1.88
N THR A 4 23.13 -10.43 2.70
CA THR A 4 21.95 -9.61 2.49
C THR A 4 22.39 -8.36 1.75
N ASP A 5 22.37 -8.42 0.43
CA ASP A 5 22.48 -7.24 -0.43
C ASP A 5 21.19 -6.40 -0.27
N PRO A 6 21.27 -5.16 0.26
CA PRO A 6 20.10 -4.29 0.46
C PRO A 6 19.46 -3.83 -0.87
N SER A 7 20.09 -4.13 -2.02
CA SER A 7 19.58 -3.73 -3.34
C SER A 7 18.46 -4.63 -3.89
N GLN A 8 18.09 -5.72 -3.20
CA GLN A 8 17.16 -6.75 -3.73
C GLN A 8 15.73 -6.69 -3.18
N ASP A 9 15.41 -5.86 -2.18
CA ASP A 9 14.04 -5.74 -1.62
C ASP A 9 13.27 -4.60 -2.34
N THR A 10 13.24 -4.63 -3.67
CA THR A 10 12.43 -3.68 -4.44
C THR A 10 10.96 -4.10 -4.36
N PRO A 11 10.05 -3.25 -3.85
CA PRO A 11 8.64 -3.60 -3.76
C PRO A 11 8.06 -3.86 -5.15
N VAL A 12 7.44 -5.02 -5.33
CA VAL A 12 6.76 -5.39 -6.59
C VAL A 12 5.29 -5.01 -6.49
N CYS A 13 4.82 -4.14 -7.39
CA CYS A 13 3.43 -3.68 -7.39
C CYS A 13 2.57 -4.41 -8.43
N SER A 14 1.50 -5.07 -7.97
CA SER A 14 0.42 -5.57 -8.82
C SER A 14 -0.76 -4.60 -8.84
N HIS A 15 -1.30 -4.30 -10.03
CA HIS A 15 -2.36 -3.31 -10.20
C HIS A 15 -3.70 -4.00 -10.45
N ALA A 16 -4.73 -3.68 -9.66
CA ALA A 16 -6.04 -4.36 -9.72
C ALA A 16 -7.14 -3.56 -10.44
N SER A 17 -6.89 -2.29 -10.81
CA SER A 17 -7.84 -1.44 -11.53
C SER A 17 -7.26 -0.99 -12.88
N GLN A 18 -8.13 -0.86 -13.89
CA GLN A 18 -7.78 -0.26 -15.19
C GLN A 18 -7.38 1.21 -15.07
N THR A 19 -7.80 1.89 -14.01
CA THR A 19 -7.45 3.28 -13.70
C THR A 19 -6.25 3.43 -12.78
N ALA A 20 -5.66 2.32 -12.31
CA ALA A 20 -4.45 2.39 -11.51
C ALA A 20 -3.30 2.90 -12.38
N VAL A 21 -2.59 3.93 -11.91
CA VAL A 21 -1.40 4.43 -12.59
C VAL A 21 -0.37 3.31 -12.56
N ARG A 22 0.08 2.88 -13.74
CA ARG A 22 1.13 1.88 -13.84
C ARG A 22 2.46 2.53 -13.46
N ASP A 23 3.34 1.76 -12.81
CA ASP A 23 4.64 2.23 -12.33
C ASP A 23 4.55 3.24 -11.15
N SER A 24 3.47 3.16 -10.37
CA SER A 24 3.26 3.99 -9.18
C SER A 24 3.82 3.35 -7.90
N THR A 25 5.02 2.80 -7.97
CA THR A 25 5.60 2.07 -6.85
C THR A 25 5.86 3.04 -5.69
N PRO A 26 5.29 2.83 -4.49
CA PRO A 26 5.64 3.64 -3.33
C PRO A 26 7.14 3.45 -3.03
N SER A 27 7.80 4.51 -2.56
CA SER A 27 9.24 4.43 -2.32
C SER A 27 9.55 3.38 -1.26
N SER A 28 10.66 2.65 -1.42
CA SER A 28 11.09 1.60 -0.48
C SER A 28 11.25 2.08 0.97
N SER A 29 11.33 3.38 1.21
CA SER A 29 11.36 3.99 2.55
C SER A 29 10.02 3.94 3.31
N GLN A 30 8.90 3.67 2.63
CA GLN A 30 7.56 3.60 3.23
C GLN A 30 7.13 2.15 3.56
N LEU A 31 8.01 1.18 3.29
CA LEU A 31 7.78 -0.25 3.48
C LEU A 31 8.97 -0.87 4.23
N PRO A 32 8.78 -1.97 4.99
CA PRO A 32 7.52 -2.66 5.30
C PRO A 32 6.59 -1.85 6.20
N LEU A 33 5.34 -2.29 6.32
CA LEU A 33 4.29 -1.59 7.06
C LEU A 33 3.66 -2.48 8.13
N GLU A 34 3.80 -2.12 9.41
CA GLU A 34 3.22 -2.88 10.53
C GLU A 34 1.74 -2.57 10.80
N LYS A 35 1.26 -1.39 10.40
CA LYS A 35 -0.11 -0.93 10.65
C LYS A 35 -0.63 -0.05 9.52
N ALA A 36 -1.95 0.01 9.35
CA ALA A 36 -2.53 0.89 8.35
C ALA A 36 -2.19 2.37 8.61
N THR A 37 -1.86 3.10 7.55
CA THR A 37 -1.44 4.50 7.60
C THR A 37 -1.70 5.22 6.28
N THR A 38 -1.70 6.55 6.29
CA THR A 38 -1.60 7.35 5.07
C THR A 38 -0.18 7.32 4.52
N LEU A 39 -0.06 7.40 3.20
CA LEU A 39 1.22 7.44 2.49
C LEU A 39 1.35 8.76 1.73
N GLN A 40 2.58 9.26 1.65
CA GLN A 40 2.92 10.32 0.72
C GLN A 40 2.80 9.80 -0.71
N ALA A 41 2.21 10.60 -1.60
CA ALA A 41 2.17 10.27 -3.01
C ALA A 41 3.60 10.28 -3.58
N PRO A 42 3.97 9.29 -4.40
CA PRO A 42 5.23 9.35 -5.12
C PRO A 42 5.22 10.55 -6.07
N ASP A 43 6.38 11.16 -6.27
CA ASP A 43 6.53 12.29 -7.18
C ASP A 43 6.52 11.83 -8.64
N HIS A 44 5.32 11.65 -9.18
CA HIS A 44 5.10 11.29 -10.57
C HIS A 44 3.77 11.86 -11.07
N LYS A 45 3.80 12.29 -12.33
CA LYS A 45 2.73 13.04 -13.00
C LYS A 45 1.31 12.46 -12.86
N GLY A 46 1.19 11.15 -12.60
CA GLY A 46 -0.09 10.46 -12.43
C GLY A 46 -0.67 10.51 -11.01
N LEU A 47 0.13 10.61 -9.96
CA LEU A 47 -0.36 10.64 -8.58
C LEU A 47 0.17 11.78 -7.70
N SER A 48 0.94 12.76 -8.21
CA SER A 48 1.40 13.90 -7.37
C SER A 48 0.27 14.59 -6.58
N GLU A 49 -0.95 14.57 -7.11
CA GLU A 49 -2.16 15.15 -6.47
C GLU A 49 -3.01 14.12 -5.72
N SER A 50 -2.49 12.91 -5.48
CA SER A 50 -3.26 11.83 -4.86
C SER A 50 -3.03 11.75 -3.38
N VAL A 51 -4.09 11.43 -2.65
CA VAL A 51 -3.98 10.97 -1.26
C VAL A 51 -4.02 9.46 -1.26
N LEU A 52 -3.07 8.87 -0.53
CA LEU A 52 -2.86 7.43 -0.49
C LEU A 52 -3.05 6.91 0.93
N VAL A 53 -3.64 5.73 1.05
CA VAL A 53 -3.74 4.98 2.29
C VAL A 53 -3.32 3.55 2.04
N ALA A 54 -2.66 2.96 3.03
CA ALA A 54 -2.12 1.62 2.94
C ALA A 54 -2.45 0.81 4.19
N ALA A 55 -2.59 -0.50 4.02
CA ALA A 55 -2.73 -1.46 5.10
C ALA A 55 -1.96 -2.75 4.81
N PRO A 56 -1.27 -3.34 5.81
CA PRO A 56 -0.68 -4.66 5.65
C PRO A 56 -1.77 -5.72 5.42
N LEU A 57 -1.41 -6.75 4.67
CA LEU A 57 -2.23 -7.94 4.45
C LEU A 57 -1.78 -9.07 5.39
N ASP A 58 -1.28 -10.17 4.84
CA ASP A 58 -0.80 -11.36 5.54
C ASP A 58 0.63 -11.23 6.09
N SER A 59 1.34 -10.16 5.71
CA SER A 59 2.67 -9.80 6.22
C SER A 59 2.88 -8.29 6.16
N ASP A 60 3.86 -7.79 6.90
CA ASP A 60 4.33 -6.40 6.85
C ASP A 60 4.96 -6.04 5.49
N ARG A 61 5.35 -7.03 4.70
CA ARG A 61 5.93 -6.87 3.34
C ARG A 61 4.90 -6.90 2.23
N ARG A 62 3.65 -7.28 2.51
CA ARG A 62 2.57 -7.30 1.52
C ARG A 62 1.50 -6.30 1.92
N VAL A 63 1.39 -5.24 1.14
CA VAL A 63 0.58 -4.08 1.49
C VAL A 63 -0.47 -3.81 0.42
N LEU A 64 -1.71 -3.58 0.83
CA LEU A 64 -2.76 -3.02 -0.01
C LEU A 64 -2.63 -1.50 0.02
N VAL A 65 -2.53 -0.88 -1.16
CA VAL A 65 -2.52 0.57 -1.31
C VAL A 65 -3.78 0.98 -2.06
N ILE A 66 -4.49 1.98 -1.53
CA ILE A 66 -5.63 2.63 -2.17
C ILE A 66 -5.29 4.11 -2.32
N GLY A 67 -5.54 4.64 -3.51
CA GLY A 67 -5.38 6.05 -3.80
C GLY A 67 -6.64 6.67 -4.36
N ARG A 68 -6.85 7.96 -4.07
CA ARG A 68 -7.80 8.80 -4.78
C ARG A 68 -7.11 10.08 -5.24
N ARG A 69 -7.55 10.61 -6.37
CA ARG A 69 -7.04 11.88 -6.91
C ARG A 69 -7.72 13.04 -6.18
N GLY A 70 -6.94 13.85 -5.48
CA GLY A 70 -7.40 15.00 -4.71
C GLY A 70 -8.36 14.65 -3.58
N GLY A 71 -9.05 15.68 -3.08
CA GLY A 71 -9.95 15.58 -1.93
C GLY A 71 -9.22 15.74 -0.60
N PRO A 72 -9.94 15.65 0.52
CA PRO A 72 -9.33 15.76 1.84
C PRO A 72 -8.41 14.57 2.14
N GLU A 73 -7.61 14.69 3.19
CA GLU A 73 -6.88 13.55 3.75
C GLU A 73 -7.83 12.45 4.23
N PHE A 74 -7.34 11.20 4.26
CA PHE A 74 -8.10 10.11 4.86
C PHE A 74 -8.26 10.34 6.37
N LEU A 75 -9.48 10.16 6.86
CA LEU A 75 -9.77 10.24 8.29
C LEU A 75 -9.20 9.02 9.02
N GLY A 76 -8.86 9.17 10.31
CA GLY A 76 -8.39 8.04 11.12
C GLY A 76 -9.36 6.86 11.16
N SER A 77 -10.67 7.12 11.10
CA SER A 77 -11.70 6.07 11.02
C SER A 77 -11.72 5.33 9.67
N GLU A 78 -11.34 5.99 8.58
CA GLU A 78 -11.21 5.36 7.25
C GLU A 78 -9.96 4.46 7.22
N VAL A 79 -8.85 4.92 7.79
CA VAL A 79 -7.61 4.12 7.93
C VAL A 79 -7.86 2.88 8.80
N ALA A 80 -8.57 3.03 9.92
CA ALA A 80 -8.95 1.91 10.78
C ALA A 80 -9.86 0.89 10.04
N ARG A 81 -10.83 1.39 9.26
CA ARG A 81 -11.71 0.53 8.46
C ARG A 81 -10.94 -0.24 7.39
N LEU A 82 -9.97 0.39 6.73
CA LEU A 82 -9.11 -0.28 5.75
C LEU A 82 -8.35 -1.44 6.40
N SER A 83 -7.75 -1.22 7.57
CA SER A 83 -7.06 -2.27 8.33
C SER A 83 -7.97 -3.48 8.59
N TYR A 84 -9.19 -3.23 9.05
CA TYR A 84 -10.17 -4.29 9.29
C TYR A 84 -10.54 -5.06 8.02
N LEU A 85 -10.81 -4.35 6.92
CA LEU A 85 -11.15 -4.97 5.64
C LEU A 85 -10.00 -5.79 5.06
N ALA A 86 -8.76 -5.32 5.19
CA ALA A 86 -7.56 -6.03 4.80
C ALA A 86 -7.44 -7.37 5.56
N SER A 87 -7.58 -7.35 6.89
CA SER A 87 -7.56 -8.56 7.73
C SER A 87 -8.69 -9.53 7.40
N LEU A 88 -9.89 -9.01 7.12
CA LEU A 88 -11.04 -9.83 6.75
C LEU A 88 -10.82 -10.51 5.39
N ALA A 89 -10.27 -9.79 4.40
CA ALA A 89 -9.95 -10.35 3.09
C ALA A 89 -8.87 -11.45 3.17
N VAL A 90 -7.84 -11.25 3.99
CA VAL A 90 -6.81 -12.27 4.28
C VAL A 90 -7.44 -13.52 4.89
N THR A 91 -8.32 -13.34 5.88
CA THR A 91 -9.03 -14.44 6.54
C THR A 91 -9.84 -15.25 5.55
N ILE A 92 -10.67 -14.58 4.73
CA ILE A 92 -11.48 -15.24 3.69
C ILE A 92 -10.60 -16.01 2.72
N ARG A 93 -9.51 -15.41 2.24
CA ARG A 93 -8.56 -16.06 1.32
C ARG A 93 -7.92 -17.32 1.93
N ALA A 94 -7.63 -17.32 3.23
CA ALA A 94 -7.01 -18.45 3.90
C ALA A 94 -7.97 -19.63 4.13
N THR A 95 -9.28 -19.36 4.16
CA THR A 95 -10.32 -20.37 4.42
C THR A 95 -11.11 -20.80 3.18
N ALA A 96 -10.91 -20.13 2.04
CA ALA A 96 -11.52 -20.46 0.75
C ALA A 96 -10.69 -21.51 0.00
#